data_AF-A0A536ZEV3-F1
#
_entry.id   AF-A0A536ZEV3-F1
#
_cell.length_a   1.000
_cell.length_b   1.000
_cell.length_c   1.000
_cell.angle_alpha   90.00
_cell.angle_beta   90.00
_cell.angle_gamma   90.00
#
_symmetry.space_group_name_H-M   'P 1'
#
loop_
_entity.id
_entity.type
_entity.pdbx_description
1 polymer ?
#
loop_
_entity_poly.entity_id
_entity_poly.type
_entity_poly.pdbx_seq_one_letter_code
_entity_poly.pdbx_strand_id
1 'polypeptide(L)'
;MAEPRNAVTLPPLPFAMLIAGATLTVASHTLWLPFWVDVTAAALLIWRAFVSIRNGALPARWLLIALTLAGAMGVFFSYRTIMGRDPGVTLLVLLLFLKLLETRAGRDVFVVAFLVYFVALANFFYSQSIPIAGLMLLTVLVTTTALVGFSAPQRPFVDDLKTAGRMLAQAGP
;
A
#
# COMPACT_ATOMS: atom_id res chain seq x y z
N MET A 1 -5.02 -4.36 38.38
CA MET A 1 -4.62 -3.19 37.57
C MET A 1 -4.14 -3.73 36.24
N ALA A 2 -4.99 -3.70 35.21
CA ALA A 2 -4.59 -4.16 33.88
C ALA A 2 -3.77 -3.05 33.23
N GLU A 3 -2.52 -3.34 32.85
CA GLU A 3 -1.75 -2.44 31.99
C GLU A 3 -2.61 -2.08 30.77
N PRO A 4 -2.71 -0.79 30.40
CA PRO A 4 -3.31 -0.46 29.11
C PRO A 4 -2.51 -1.19 28.05
N ARG A 5 -3.14 -2.12 27.31
CA ARG A 5 -2.53 -2.78 26.16
C ARG A 5 -1.97 -1.69 25.27
N ASN A 6 -0.65 -1.50 25.33
CA ASN A 6 0.08 -0.55 24.52
C ASN A 6 -0.36 -0.81 23.07
N ALA A 7 -1.15 0.10 22.50
CA ALA A 7 -1.39 0.10 21.08
C ALA A 7 0.01 0.21 20.49
N VAL A 8 0.50 -0.85 19.84
CA VAL A 8 1.82 -0.84 19.22
C VAL A 8 1.81 0.31 18.23
N THR A 9 2.37 1.45 18.62
CA THR A 9 2.46 2.64 17.80
C THR A 9 3.49 2.32 16.73
N LEU A 10 3.02 2.15 15.49
CA LEU A 10 3.90 1.89 14.36
C LEU A 10 4.90 3.06 14.24
N PRO A 11 6.19 2.79 14.00
CA PRO A 11 7.17 3.86 13.82
C PRO A 11 6.74 4.77 12.65
N PRO A 12 6.70 6.10 12.86
CA PRO A 12 6.03 7.02 11.94
C PRO A 12 6.76 7.15 10.59
N LEU A 13 8.10 7.11 10.59
CA LEU A 13 8.89 7.25 9.36
C LEU A 13 8.76 6.01 8.43
N PRO A 14 8.98 4.76 8.90
CA PRO A 14 8.74 3.58 8.09
C PRO A 14 7.29 3.49 7.59
N PHE A 15 6.32 3.87 8.44
CA PHE A 15 4.91 3.87 8.05
C PHE A 15 4.61 4.92 6.97
N ALA A 16 5.20 6.11 7.05
CA ALA A 16 5.08 7.12 6.00
C ALA A 16 5.68 6.65 4.66
N MET A 17 6.79 5.91 4.68
CA MET A 17 7.34 5.30 3.47
C MET A 17 6.41 4.23 2.87
N LEU A 18 5.75 3.43 3.72
CA LEU A 18 4.76 2.46 3.24
C LEU A 18 3.58 3.15 2.54
N ILE A 19 3.07 4.23 3.14
CA ILE A 19 2.03 5.09 2.53
C ILE A 19 2.53 5.68 1.21
N ALA A 20 3.77 6.17 1.16
CA ALA A 20 4.36 6.72 -0.05
C ALA A 20 4.48 5.66 -1.16
N GLY A 21 4.91 4.44 -0.84
CA GLY A 21 4.95 3.31 -1.78
C GLY A 21 3.57 2.96 -2.35
N ALA A 22 2.55 2.86 -1.49
CA ALA A 22 1.17 2.65 -1.93
C ALA A 22 0.64 3.77 -2.83
N THR A 23 1.01 5.02 -2.53
CA THR A 23 0.62 6.20 -3.31
C THR A 23 1.28 6.22 -4.68
N LEU A 24 2.60 5.98 -4.75
CA LEU A 24 3.36 5.92 -6.00
C LEU A 24 2.84 4.82 -6.93
N THR A 25 2.47 3.67 -6.36
CA THR A 25 1.93 2.54 -7.12
C THR A 25 0.60 2.87 -7.79
N VAL A 26 -0.25 3.64 -7.14
CA VAL A 26 -1.58 3.96 -7.67
C VAL A 26 -1.54 5.16 -8.59
N ALA A 27 -0.61 6.09 -8.37
CA ALA A 27 -0.33 7.16 -9.32
C ALA A 27 -0.07 6.62 -10.74
N SER A 28 0.60 5.47 -10.89
CA SER A 28 0.84 4.85 -12.20
C SER A 28 -0.40 4.23 -12.84
N HIS A 29 -1.45 3.94 -12.06
CA HIS A 29 -2.66 3.25 -12.49
C HIS A 29 -3.84 4.17 -12.83
N THR A 30 -3.76 5.46 -12.51
CA THR A 30 -4.84 6.45 -12.68
C THR A 30 -5.40 6.58 -14.11
N LEU A 31 -4.66 6.09 -15.11
CA LEU A 31 -5.09 6.09 -16.52
C LEU A 31 -5.77 4.78 -16.97
N TRP A 32 -5.68 3.71 -16.17
CA TRP A 32 -6.12 2.37 -16.55
C TRP A 32 -7.32 1.87 -15.73
N LEU A 33 -7.51 2.43 -14.53
CA LEU A 33 -8.57 2.04 -13.61
C LEU A 33 -9.85 2.87 -13.81
N PRO A 34 -11.01 2.37 -13.37
CA PRO A 34 -12.22 3.16 -13.32
C PRO A 34 -12.03 4.30 -12.32
N PHE A 35 -12.45 5.51 -12.69
CA PHE A 35 -12.26 6.72 -11.86
C PHE A 35 -12.75 6.58 -10.42
N TRP A 36 -13.84 5.83 -10.18
CA TRP A 36 -14.35 5.60 -8.82
C TRP A 36 -13.35 4.89 -7.90
N VAL A 37 -12.44 4.10 -8.46
CA VAL A 37 -11.41 3.36 -7.72
C VAL A 37 -10.31 4.30 -7.28
N ASP A 38 -9.87 5.22 -8.14
CA ASP A 38 -8.89 6.26 -7.78
C ASP A 38 -9.45 7.17 -6.68
N VAL A 39 -10.72 7.57 -6.79
CA VAL A 39 -11.41 8.36 -5.76
C VAL A 39 -11.49 7.57 -4.44
N THR A 40 -11.83 6.29 -4.49
CA THR A 40 -11.93 5.44 -3.30
C THR A 40 -10.56 5.25 -2.65
N ALA A 41 -9.52 4.96 -3.44
CA ALA A 41 -8.14 4.84 -3.01
C ALA A 41 -7.66 6.12 -2.32
N ALA A 42 -7.87 7.28 -2.94
CA ALA A 42 -7.53 8.58 -2.37
C ALA A 42 -8.27 8.83 -1.04
N ALA A 43 -9.57 8.55 -0.98
CA ALA A 43 -10.36 8.71 0.23
C ALA A 43 -9.85 7.83 1.39
N LEU A 44 -9.55 6.56 1.12
CA LEU A 44 -9.00 5.63 2.12
C LEU A 44 -7.60 6.04 2.59
N LEU A 45 -6.77 6.54 1.67
CA LEU A 45 -5.44 7.05 1.99
C LEU A 45 -5.50 8.28 2.89
N ILE A 46 -6.36 9.25 2.54
CA ILE A 46 -6.60 10.46 3.33
C ILE A 46 -7.12 10.09 4.72
N TRP A 47 -8.09 9.17 4.80
CA TRP A 47 -8.59 8.65 6.08
C TRP A 47 -7.44 8.09 6.90
N ARG A 48 -6.63 7.19 6.32
CA ARG A 48 -5.54 6.55 7.06
C ARG A 48 -4.49 7.54 7.54
N ALA A 49 -4.15 8.53 6.73
CA ALA A 49 -3.23 9.61 7.09
C ALA A 49 -3.81 10.44 8.24
N PHE A 50 -5.08 10.84 8.16
CA PHE A 50 -5.77 11.61 9.19
C PHE A 50 -5.81 10.86 10.54
N VAL A 51 -6.16 9.57 10.52
CA VAL A 51 -6.15 8.72 11.73
C VAL A 51 -4.74 8.63 12.31
N SER A 52 -3.70 8.53 11.46
CA SER A 52 -2.31 8.47 11.91
C SER A 52 -1.85 9.77 12.57
N ILE A 53 -2.22 10.92 12.01
CA ILE A 53 -1.85 12.24 12.55
C ILE A 53 -2.58 12.53 13.85
N ARG A 54 -3.84 12.13 13.96
CA ARG A 54 -4.70 12.41 15.12
C ARG A 54 -4.59 11.36 16.23
N ASN A 55 -3.77 10.33 16.06
CA ASN A 55 -3.75 9.14 16.92
C ASN A 55 -5.18 8.59 17.18
N GLY A 56 -6.02 8.66 16.15
CA GLY A 56 -7.43 8.32 16.24
C GLY A 56 -7.67 6.80 16.29
N ALA A 57 -8.87 6.40 16.70
CA ALA A 57 -9.26 5.00 16.62
C ALA A 57 -9.33 4.54 15.16
N LEU A 58 -8.75 3.37 14.89
CA LEU A 58 -8.87 2.71 13.59
C LEU A 58 -10.33 2.33 13.31
N PRO A 59 -10.76 2.32 12.03
CA PRO A 59 -12.13 1.98 11.68
C PRO A 59 -12.51 0.59 12.17
N ALA A 60 -13.79 0.44 12.50
CA ALA A 60 -14.34 -0.82 12.97
C ALA A 60 -14.24 -1.90 11.87
N ARG A 61 -13.98 -3.15 12.28
CA ARG A 61 -13.79 -4.26 11.34
C ARG A 61 -14.99 -4.48 10.41
N TRP A 62 -16.21 -4.26 10.92
CA TRP A 62 -17.43 -4.39 10.12
C TRP A 62 -17.47 -3.38 8.96
N LEU A 63 -16.96 -2.17 9.15
CA LEU A 63 -16.91 -1.13 8.13
C LEU A 63 -15.94 -1.54 7.01
N LEU A 64 -14.78 -2.11 7.36
CA LEU A 64 -13.82 -2.62 6.39
C LEU A 64 -14.41 -3.79 5.57
N ILE A 65 -15.15 -4.70 6.21
CA ILE A 65 -15.86 -5.78 5.52
C ILE A 65 -16.90 -5.20 4.55
N ALA A 66 -17.71 -4.24 5.01
CA ALA A 66 -18.71 -3.57 4.17
C ALA A 66 -18.08 -2.87 2.96
N LEU A 67 -16.98 -2.13 3.15
CA LEU A 67 -16.24 -1.48 2.07
C LEU A 67 -15.62 -2.49 1.10
N THR A 68 -15.11 -3.62 1.61
CA THR A 68 -14.57 -4.71 0.78
C THR A 68 -15.65 -5.30 -0.12
N LEU A 69 -16.82 -5.62 0.44
CA LEU A 69 -17.95 -6.15 -0.31
C LEU A 69 -18.48 -5.13 -1.33
N ALA A 70 -18.61 -3.86 -0.93
CA ALA A 70 -19.02 -2.78 -1.81
C ALA A 70 -18.03 -2.59 -2.97
N GLY A 71 -16.72 -2.62 -2.70
CA GLY A 71 -15.69 -2.57 -3.72
C GLY A 71 -15.76 -3.75 -4.70
N ALA A 72 -15.90 -4.98 -4.19
CA ALA A 72 -16.05 -6.17 -5.03
C ALA A 72 -17.29 -6.11 -5.92
N MET A 73 -18.42 -5.64 -5.38
CA MET A 73 -19.64 -5.39 -6.16
C MET A 73 -19.42 -4.30 -7.21
N GLY A 74 -18.75 -3.19 -6.85
CA GLY A 74 -18.41 -2.12 -7.78
C GLY A 74 -17.58 -2.62 -8.96
N VAL A 75 -16.60 -3.50 -8.71
CA VAL A 75 -15.81 -4.16 -9.76
C VAL A 75 -16.71 -5.04 -10.63
N PHE A 76 -17.55 -5.88 -10.04
CA PHE A 76 -18.46 -6.74 -10.79
C PHE A 76 -19.41 -5.94 -11.69
N PHE A 77 -19.94 -4.82 -11.23
CA PHE A 77 -20.80 -3.95 -12.07
C PHE A 77 -20.00 -3.21 -13.15
N SER A 78 -18.75 -2.84 -12.88
CA SER A 78 -17.90 -2.13 -13.85
C SER A 78 -17.43 -3.04 -14.98
N TYR A 79 -17.02 -4.27 -14.67
CA TYR A 79 -16.39 -5.19 -15.62
C TYR A 79 -17.28 -6.36 -16.04
N ARG A 80 -18.43 -6.57 -15.39
CA ARG A 80 -19.32 -7.74 -15.55
C ARG A 80 -18.66 -9.10 -15.26
N THR A 81 -17.46 -9.08 -14.70
CA THR A 81 -16.69 -10.25 -14.27
C THR A 81 -15.75 -9.83 -13.13
N ILE A 82 -15.37 -10.80 -12.30
CA ILE A 82 -14.34 -10.66 -11.27
C ILE A 82 -13.01 -11.23 -11.76
N MET A 83 -13.05 -12.04 -12.82
CA MET A 83 -11.89 -12.72 -13.39
C MET A 83 -11.39 -11.98 -14.63
N GLY A 84 -10.08 -11.84 -14.72
CA GLY A 84 -9.39 -11.14 -15.81
C GLY A 84 -8.34 -10.16 -15.29
N ARG A 85 -7.51 -9.65 -16.19
CA ARG A 85 -6.46 -8.68 -15.86
C ARG A 85 -7.04 -7.44 -15.18
N ASP A 86 -7.93 -6.72 -15.87
CA ASP A 86 -8.43 -5.43 -15.43
C ASP A 86 -9.27 -5.49 -14.13
N PRO A 87 -10.27 -6.37 -13.98
CA PRO A 87 -10.98 -6.53 -12.70
C PRO A 87 -10.06 -7.04 -11.59
N GLY A 88 -9.10 -7.93 -11.90
CA GLY A 88 -8.14 -8.45 -10.93
C GLY A 88 -7.23 -7.38 -10.36
N VAL A 89 -6.62 -6.56 -11.22
CA VAL A 89 -5.78 -5.42 -10.81
C VAL A 89 -6.60 -4.41 -10.01
N THR A 90 -7.83 -4.14 -10.43
CA THR A 90 -8.73 -3.25 -9.71
C THR A 90 -9.01 -3.74 -8.29
N LEU A 91 -9.28 -5.03 -8.12
CA LEU A 91 -9.49 -5.64 -6.79
C LEU A 91 -8.23 -5.57 -5.94
N LEU A 92 -7.05 -5.81 -6.53
CA LEU A 92 -5.78 -5.73 -5.80
C LEU A 92 -5.50 -4.31 -5.29
N VAL A 93 -5.81 -3.29 -6.10
CA VAL A 93 -5.70 -1.89 -5.69
C VAL A 93 -6.66 -1.59 -4.53
N LEU A 94 -7.92 -2.02 -4.62
CA LEU A 94 -8.89 -1.85 -3.52
C LEU A 94 -8.44 -2.58 -2.25
N LEU A 95 -7.97 -3.82 -2.39
CA LEU A 95 -7.44 -4.62 -1.29
C LEU A 95 -6.24 -3.95 -0.63
N LEU A 96 -5.32 -3.37 -1.42
CA LEU A 96 -4.16 -2.64 -0.91
C LEU A 96 -4.59 -1.51 0.04
N PHE A 97 -5.50 -0.62 -0.38
CA PHE A 97 -5.89 0.52 0.46
C PHE A 97 -6.77 0.13 1.64
N LEU A 98 -7.64 -0.86 1.47
CA LEU A 98 -8.42 -1.40 2.58
C LEU A 98 -7.50 -2.08 3.62
N LYS A 99 -6.48 -2.82 3.15
CA LYS A 99 -5.49 -3.46 4.04
C LYS A 99 -4.61 -2.43 4.74
N LEU A 100 -4.20 -1.37 4.03
CA LEU A 100 -3.48 -0.25 4.61
C LEU A 100 -4.29 0.41 5.73
N LEU A 101 -5.60 0.57 5.53
CA LEU A 101 -6.52 1.11 6.53
C LEU A 101 -6.72 0.16 7.73
N GLU A 102 -6.64 -1.15 7.52
CA GLU A 102 -6.73 -2.18 8.57
C GLU A 102 -5.43 -2.32 9.40
N THR A 103 -4.28 -1.86 8.89
CA THR A 103 -2.95 -2.15 9.44
C THR A 103 -2.81 -1.71 10.90
N ARG A 104 -2.70 -2.71 11.79
CA ARG A 104 -2.63 -2.53 13.26
C ARG A 104 -1.30 -2.98 13.85
N ALA A 105 -0.64 -3.94 13.22
CA ALA A 105 0.55 -4.59 13.74
C ALA A 105 1.64 -4.71 12.68
N GLY A 106 2.88 -4.94 13.11
CA GLY A 106 4.02 -5.14 12.21
C GLY A 106 3.81 -6.27 11.20
N ARG A 107 3.06 -7.33 11.54
CA ARG A 107 2.72 -8.40 10.57
C ARG A 107 1.93 -7.86 9.36
N ASP A 108 1.03 -6.92 9.59
CA ASP A 108 0.17 -6.39 8.53
C ASP A 108 0.98 -5.50 7.56
N VAL A 109 2.06 -4.87 8.04
CA VAL A 109 2.99 -4.08 7.21
C VAL A 109 3.57 -4.92 6.08
N PHE A 110 4.02 -6.15 6.37
CA PHE A 110 4.56 -7.04 5.34
C PHE A 110 3.52 -7.36 4.27
N VAL A 111 2.27 -7.63 4.68
CA VAL A 111 1.17 -7.90 3.75
C VAL A 111 0.90 -6.70 2.84
N VAL A 112 0.88 -5.49 3.41
CA VAL A 112 0.71 -4.26 2.62
C VAL A 112 1.88 -4.06 1.68
N ALA A 113 3.12 -4.26 2.12
CA ALA A 113 4.30 -4.12 1.27
C ALA A 113 4.27 -5.11 0.09
N PHE A 114 3.86 -6.36 0.32
CA PHE A 114 3.67 -7.33 -0.77
C PHE A 114 2.57 -6.92 -1.74
N LEU A 115 1.45 -6.37 -1.25
CA LEU A 115 0.40 -5.82 -2.12
C LEU A 115 0.92 -4.64 -2.95
N VAL A 116 1.72 -3.74 -2.36
CA VAL A 116 2.38 -2.65 -3.08
C VAL A 116 3.26 -3.19 -4.21
N TYR A 117 4.13 -4.16 -3.92
CA TYR A 117 4.98 -4.78 -4.96
C TYR A 117 4.15 -5.49 -6.04
N PHE A 118 3.09 -6.18 -5.66
CA PHE A 118 2.25 -6.90 -6.61
C PHE A 118 1.51 -5.95 -7.55
N VAL A 119 0.93 -4.87 -7.02
CA VAL A 119 0.25 -3.86 -7.84
C VAL A 119 1.29 -3.12 -8.70
N ALA A 120 2.48 -2.82 -8.18
CA ALA A 120 3.56 -2.24 -8.98
C ALA A 120 3.93 -3.14 -10.17
N LEU A 121 4.05 -4.45 -9.93
CA LEU A 121 4.29 -5.43 -11.00
C LEU A 121 3.14 -5.46 -12.01
N ALA A 122 1.89 -5.39 -11.54
CA ALA A 122 0.71 -5.39 -12.39
C ALA A 122 0.67 -4.21 -13.37
N ASN A 123 1.35 -3.09 -13.06
CA ASN A 123 1.45 -1.95 -13.95
C ASN A 123 2.15 -2.31 -15.28
N PHE A 124 3.07 -3.28 -15.26
CA PHE A 124 3.76 -3.77 -16.47
C PHE A 124 2.84 -4.57 -17.41
N PHE A 125 1.66 -5.00 -16.94
CA PHE A 125 0.64 -5.55 -17.83
C PHE A 125 -0.03 -4.48 -18.72
N TYR A 126 0.16 -3.19 -18.39
CA TYR A 126 -0.38 -2.06 -19.15
C TYR A 126 0.71 -1.31 -19.93
N SER A 127 1.85 -1.04 -19.31
CA SER A 127 2.93 -0.26 -19.94
C SER A 127 4.30 -0.76 -19.53
N GLN A 128 5.15 -1.02 -20.53
CA GLN A 128 6.57 -1.37 -20.35
C GLN A 128 7.49 -0.19 -20.67
N SER A 129 6.97 1.04 -20.60
CA SER A 129 7.74 2.25 -20.90
C SER A 129 8.81 2.54 -19.83
N ILE A 130 9.89 3.19 -20.23
CA ILE A 130 10.99 3.56 -19.33
C ILE A 130 10.52 4.41 -18.13
N PRO A 131 9.65 5.44 -18.30
CA PRO A 131 9.16 6.21 -17.16
C PRO A 131 8.41 5.37 -16.13
N ILE A 132 7.58 4.43 -16.59
CA ILE A 132 6.89 3.49 -15.71
C ILE A 132 7.89 2.60 -14.99
N ALA A 133 8.89 2.05 -15.69
CA ALA A 133 9.93 1.24 -15.06
C ALA A 133 10.67 2.02 -13.95
N GLY A 134 11.01 3.30 -14.20
CA GLY A 134 11.62 4.17 -13.19
C GLY A 134 10.71 4.41 -11.98
N LEU A 135 9.42 4.65 -12.20
CA LEU A 135 8.44 4.82 -11.13
C LEU A 135 8.24 3.53 -10.30
N MET A 136 8.26 2.37 -10.95
CA MET A 136 8.19 1.07 -10.26
C MET A 136 9.45 0.80 -9.46
N LEU A 137 10.63 1.13 -9.98
CA LEU A 137 11.89 1.02 -9.25
C LEU A 137 11.90 1.91 -7.99
N LEU A 138 11.43 3.16 -8.14
CA LEU A 138 11.27 4.10 -7.01
C LEU A 138 10.28 3.54 -5.97
N THR A 139 9.15 3.01 -6.43
CA THR A 139 8.15 2.37 -5.57
C THR A 139 8.76 1.22 -4.78
N VAL A 140 9.56 0.36 -5.42
CA VAL A 140 10.24 -0.75 -4.76
C VAL A 140 11.25 -0.23 -3.74
N LEU A 141 12.05 0.78 -4.07
CA LEU A 141 13.02 1.39 -3.16
C LEU A 141 12.37 1.96 -1.90
N VAL A 142 11.31 2.74 -2.07
CA VAL A 142 10.58 3.37 -0.96
C VAL A 142 9.93 2.31 -0.06
N THR A 143 9.28 1.31 -0.66
CA THR A 143 8.62 0.23 0.09
C THR A 143 9.63 -0.66 0.81
N THR A 144 10.78 -0.93 0.18
CA THR A 144 11.87 -1.71 0.81
C THR A 144 12.48 -0.94 1.98
N THR A 145 12.63 0.39 1.84
CA THR A 145 13.08 1.25 2.93
C THR A 145 12.11 1.19 4.12
N ALA A 146 10.79 1.16 3.87
CA ALA A 146 9.79 0.93 4.91
C ALA A 146 10.04 -0.42 5.62
N LEU A 147 10.17 -1.51 4.85
CA LEU A 147 10.40 -2.86 5.41
C LEU A 147 11.68 -2.96 6.25
N VAL A 148 12.78 -2.35 5.81
CA VAL A 148 14.03 -2.31 6.57
C VAL A 148 13.81 -1.56 7.89
N GLY A 149 13.18 -0.39 7.85
CA GLY A 149 12.91 0.42 9.05
C GLY A 149 11.94 -0.27 10.02
N PHE A 150 10.96 -1.02 9.54
CA PHE A 150 10.10 -1.85 10.41
C PHE A 150 10.82 -3.06 11.00
N SER A 151 11.82 -3.59 10.29
CA SER A 151 12.64 -4.72 10.76
C SER A 151 13.74 -4.30 11.74
N ALA A 152 14.19 -3.04 11.67
CA ALA A 152 15.22 -2.48 12.54
C ALA A 152 14.85 -1.07 13.07
N PRO A 153 13.86 -0.95 13.98
CA PRO A 153 13.25 0.34 14.34
C PRO A 153 14.15 1.38 15.00
N GLN A 154 15.33 0.98 15.51
CA GLN A 154 16.27 1.89 16.17
C GLN A 154 17.32 2.49 15.21
N ARG A 155 17.32 2.10 13.93
CA ARG A 155 18.29 2.59 12.96
C ARG A 155 17.87 3.97 12.42
N PRO A 156 18.83 4.84 12.08
CA PRO A 156 18.52 6.07 11.36
C PRO A 156 17.91 5.77 9.98
N PHE A 157 16.89 6.52 9.60
CA PHE A 157 16.21 6.39 8.31
C PHE A 157 17.17 6.39 7.10
N VAL A 158 18.23 7.20 7.17
CA VAL A 158 19.24 7.27 6.10
C VAL A 158 19.94 5.91 5.89
N ASP A 159 20.16 5.14 6.95
CA ASP A 159 20.79 3.84 6.86
C ASP A 159 19.82 2.75 6.39
N ASP A 160 18.52 2.92 6.65
CA ASP A 160 17.47 2.08 6.05
C ASP A 160 17.43 2.27 4.53
N LEU A 161 17.45 3.53 4.08
CA LEU A 161 17.47 3.88 2.66
C LEU A 161 18.74 3.36 1.96
N LYS A 162 19.92 3.50 2.60
CA LYS A 162 21.17 2.92 2.08
C LYS A 162 21.08 1.40 1.97
N THR A 163 20.50 0.74 2.96
CA THR A 163 20.36 -0.72 2.97
C THR A 163 19.43 -1.18 1.84
N ALA A 164 18.26 -0.55 1.72
CA ALA A 164 17.32 -0.81 0.63
C ALA A 164 17.94 -0.57 -0.76
N GLY A 165 18.70 0.53 -0.91
CA GLY A 165 19.43 0.84 -2.13
C GLY A 165 20.49 -0.21 -2.48
N ARG A 166 21.24 -0.71 -1.49
CA ARG A 166 22.20 -1.80 -1.70
C ARG A 166 21.53 -3.11 -2.12
N MET A 167 20.43 -3.48 -1.47
CA MET A 167 19.65 -4.67 -1.84
C MET A 167 19.17 -4.59 -3.29
N LEU A 168 18.69 -3.41 -3.71
CA LEU A 168 18.25 -3.18 -5.09
C LEU A 168 19.40 -3.20 -6.10
N ALA A 169 20.53 -2.57 -5.76
CA ALA A 169 21.71 -2.59 -6.63
C ALA A 169 22.25 -4.02 -6.83
N GLN A 170 22.20 -4.86 -5.79
CA GLN A 170 22.59 -6.27 -5.87
C GLN A 170 21.57 -7.16 -6.60
N ALA A 171 20.33 -6.71 -6.74
CA ALA A 171 19.28 -7.44 -7.45
C ALA A 171 19.36 -7.24 -8.98
N GLY A 172 20.16 -6.27 -9.45
CA GLY A 172 20.42 -6.05 -10.87
C GLY A 172 21.37 -7.10 -11.47
N PRO A 173 21.28 -7.34 -12.79
CA PRO A 173 22.19 -8.23 -13.52
C PRO A 173 23.60 -7.62 -13.69
#